data_AF-U4KKK5-F1
#
_entry.id   AF-U4KKK5-F1
#
_cell.length_a   1.000
_cell.length_b   1.000
_cell.length_c   1.000
_cell.angle_alpha   90.00
_cell.angle_beta   90.00
_cell.angle_gamma   90.00
#
_symmetry.space_group_name_H-M   'P 1'
#
loop_
_entity.id
_entity.type
_entity.pdbx_description
1 polymer ?
#
loop_
_entity_poly.entity_id
_entity_poly.type
_entity_poly.pdbx_seq_one_letter_code
_entity_poly.pdbx_strand_id
1 'polypeptide(L)'
;MKERIYTIFGKQFFFVEKKLETMLTEYKNKEVDIIKYDLDDSPIEELIQELQTISFFSDEKIIIVKNFEKIDQKKEVKLKKLLTI
;
A
#
# COMPACT_ATOMS: atom_id res chain seq x y z
N MET A 1 9.50 -1.79 14.79
CA MET A 1 9.09 -0.78 13.79
C MET A 1 7.58 -0.68 13.86
N LYS A 2 6.98 0.51 13.89
CA LYS A 2 5.51 0.63 14.01
C LYS A 2 4.93 0.78 12.62
N GLU A 3 4.44 -0.32 12.07
CA GLU A 3 3.77 -0.33 10.77
C GLU A 3 2.47 0.48 10.84
N ARG A 4 2.21 1.27 9.81
CA ARG A 4 0.99 2.10 9.72
C ARG A 4 0.24 1.70 8.47
N ILE A 5 -0.96 1.17 8.67
CA ILE A 5 -1.83 0.72 7.59
C ILE A 5 -3.00 1.68 7.52
N TYR A 6 -3.26 2.19 6.32
CA TYR A 6 -4.36 3.11 6.05
C TYR A 6 -5.22 2.55 4.92
N THR A 7 -6.52 2.75 5.04
CA THR A 7 -7.46 2.46 3.96
C THR A 7 -8.20 3.74 3.62
N ILE A 8 -8.17 4.11 2.34
CA ILE A 8 -8.94 5.24 1.81
C ILE A 8 -10.04 4.65 0.96
N PHE A 9 -11.29 4.83 1.37
CA PHE A 9 -12.46 4.35 0.65
C PHE A 9 -13.44 5.50 0.41
N GLY A 10 -14.01 5.57 -0.78
CA GLY A 10 -14.97 6.60 -1.14
C GLY A 10 -15.64 6.30 -2.47
N LYS A 11 -16.86 6.81 -2.65
CA LYS A 11 -17.64 6.62 -3.89
C LYS A 11 -17.07 7.40 -5.09
N GLN A 12 -16.33 8.47 -4.81
CA GLN A 12 -15.81 9.40 -5.81
C GLN A 12 -14.28 9.31 -5.83
N PHE A 13 -13.75 8.77 -6.92
CA PHE A 13 -12.32 8.55 -7.12
C PHE A 13 -11.48 9.81 -6.90
N PHE A 14 -11.96 10.97 -7.37
CA PHE A 14 -11.26 12.25 -7.20
C PHE A 14 -10.93 12.58 -5.73
N PHE A 15 -11.85 12.32 -4.80
CA PHE A 15 -11.61 12.61 -3.39
C PHE A 15 -10.65 11.60 -2.74
N VAL A 16 -10.66 10.35 -3.20
CA VAL A 16 -9.73 9.31 -2.76
C VAL A 16 -8.30 9.69 -3.15
N GLU A 17 -8.08 10.05 -4.43
CA GLU A 17 -6.76 10.48 -4.91
C GLU A 17 -6.29 11.77 -4.23
N LYS A 18 -7.16 12.77 -4.08
CA LYS A 18 -6.80 14.02 -3.37
C LYS A 18 -6.40 13.74 -1.91
N LYS A 19 -7.06 12.81 -1.24
CA LYS A 19 -6.72 12.41 0.14
C LYS A 19 -5.37 11.72 0.18
N LEU A 20 -5.10 10.81 -0.77
CA LEU A 20 -3.80 10.15 -0.91
C LEU A 20 -2.68 11.18 -1.13
N GLU A 21 -2.83 12.12 -2.06
CA GLU A 21 -1.85 13.18 -2.30
C GLU A 21 -1.58 14.02 -1.04
N THR A 22 -2.63 14.36 -0.30
CA THR A 22 -2.50 15.10 0.96
C THR A 22 -1.68 14.31 1.98
N MET A 23 -1.89 13.00 2.09
CA MET A 23 -1.11 12.13 2.99
C MET A 23 0.36 12.02 2.56
N LEU A 24 0.63 11.95 1.25
CA LEU A 24 1.98 11.87 0.71
C LEU A 24 2.76 13.19 0.81
N THR A 25 2.08 14.32 0.99
CA THR A 25 2.71 15.64 1.10
C THR A 25 3.72 15.71 2.26
N GLU A 26 3.46 15.01 3.37
CA GLU A 26 4.36 14.93 4.53
C GLU A 26 5.70 14.23 4.21
N TYR A 27 5.74 13.44 3.14
CA TYR A 27 6.89 12.63 2.74
C TYR A 27 7.60 13.20 1.50
N LYS A 28 7.10 14.29 0.91
CA LYS A 28 7.59 14.85 -0.36
C LYS A 28 9.08 15.26 -0.34
N ASN A 29 9.60 15.65 0.81
CA ASN A 29 11.00 16.07 0.99
C ASN A 29 11.86 15.01 1.70
N LYS A 30 11.32 13.81 1.91
CA LYS A 30 12.05 12.70 2.52
C LYS A 30 12.50 11.73 1.44
N GLU A 31 13.63 11.08 1.67
CA GLU A 31 14.02 9.90 0.91
C GLU A 31 13.12 8.75 1.39
N VAL A 32 12.10 8.43 0.59
CA VAL A 32 11.13 7.36 0.86
C VAL A 32 10.89 6.61 -0.44
N ASP A 33 10.93 5.29 -0.35
CA ASP A 33 10.64 4.41 -1.47
C ASP A 33 9.13 4.23 -1.61
N ILE A 34 8.56 4.85 -2.65
CA ILE A 34 7.12 4.83 -2.92
C ILE A 34 6.84 3.84 -4.05
N ILE A 35 6.15 2.75 -3.72
CA ILE A 35 5.80 1.69 -4.66
C ILE A 35 4.29 1.67 -4.83
N LYS A 36 3.82 1.57 -6.08
CA LYS A 36 2.40 1.57 -6.44
C LYS A 36 2.02 0.24 -7.08
N TYR A 37 0.99 -0.39 -6.54
CA TYR A 37 0.34 -1.56 -7.10
C TYR A 37 -1.10 -1.26 -7.47
N ASP A 38 -1.55 -1.85 -8.55
CA ASP A 38 -2.96 -1.90 -8.93
C ASP A 38 -3.37 -3.37 -9.03
N LEU A 39 -4.35 -3.82 -8.24
CA LEU A 39 -4.80 -5.21 -8.27
C LEU A 39 -5.59 -5.56 -9.54
N ASP A 40 -5.88 -4.59 -10.41
CA ASP A 40 -6.44 -4.83 -11.74
C ASP A 40 -5.38 -5.31 -12.73
N ASP A 41 -4.16 -4.80 -12.57
CA ASP A 41 -3.05 -5.01 -13.50
C ASP A 41 -1.99 -5.96 -12.94
N SER A 42 -1.86 -6.05 -11.62
CA SER A 42 -0.81 -6.80 -10.94
C SER A 42 -1.39 -7.90 -10.03
N PRO A 43 -0.85 -9.12 -10.07
CA PRO A 43 -1.26 -10.17 -9.15
C PRO A 43 -0.84 -9.83 -7.72
N ILE A 44 -1.75 -10.08 -6.79
CA ILE A 44 -1.54 -9.90 -5.34
C ILE A 44 -0.33 -10.68 -4.79
N GLU A 45 0.10 -11.76 -5.45
CA GLU A 45 1.31 -12.48 -5.11
C GLU A 45 2.57 -11.59 -5.17
N GLU A 46 2.65 -10.68 -6.14
CA GLU A 46 3.75 -9.71 -6.26
C GLU A 46 3.70 -8.70 -5.11
N LEU A 47 2.51 -8.20 -4.75
CA LEU A 47 2.33 -7.33 -3.58
C LEU A 47 2.79 -8.03 -2.29
N ILE A 48 2.46 -9.31 -2.13
CA ILE A 48 2.88 -10.09 -0.95
C ILE A 48 4.40 -10.23 -0.90
N GLN A 49 5.06 -10.43 -2.03
CA GLN A 49 6.52 -10.48 -2.09
C GLN A 49 7.12 -9.12 -1.73
N GLU A 50 6.56 -8.02 -2.25
CA GLU A 50 7.03 -6.67 -1.96
C GLU A 50 6.86 -6.28 -0.49
N LEU A 51 5.80 -6.75 0.18
CA LEU A 51 5.62 -6.55 1.62
C LEU A 51 6.70 -7.26 2.46
N GLN A 52 7.40 -8.25 1.88
CA GLN A 52 8.47 -8.99 2.53
C GLN A 52 9.87 -8.44 2.22
N THR A 53 9.98 -7.43 1.36
CA THR A 53 11.26 -6.79 1.03
C THR A 53 11.49 -5.51 1.83
N ILE A 54 12.75 -5.25 2.16
CA ILE A 54 13.19 -3.96 2.70
C ILE A 54 13.27 -2.91 1.59
N SER A 55 13.19 -1.63 1.94
CA SER A 55 13.44 -0.55 0.99
C SER A 55 14.88 -0.59 0.48
N PHE A 56 15.07 -0.31 -0.81
CA PHE A 56 16.40 -0.29 -1.43
C PHE A 56 17.11 1.06 -1.26
N PHE A 57 16.35 2.16 -1.20
CA PHE A 57 16.88 3.52 -1.31
C PHE A 57 16.72 4.36 -0.04
N SER A 58 15.99 3.86 0.96
CA SER A 58 15.62 4.66 2.14
C SER A 58 15.32 3.83 3.37
N ASP A 59 15.25 4.49 4.53
CA ASP A 59 14.85 3.85 5.79
C ASP A 59 13.33 3.61 5.89
N GLU A 60 12.51 4.31 5.08
CA GLU A 60 11.06 4.22 5.08
C GLU A 60 10.53 3.78 3.70
N LYS A 61 9.53 2.89 3.67
CA LYS A 61 8.87 2.40 2.46
C LYS A 61 7.37 2.70 2.54
N ILE A 62 6.79 3.21 1.46
CA ILE A 62 5.35 3.39 1.32
C ILE A 62 4.87 2.54 0.15
N ILE A 63 3.96 1.61 0.43
CA ILE A 63 3.29 0.80 -0.59
C ILE A 63 1.86 1.29 -0.71
N ILE A 64 1.48 1.70 -1.93
CA ILE A 64 0.14 2.17 -2.27
C ILE A 64 -0.52 1.08 -3.11
N VAL A 65 -1.69 0.60 -2.69
CA VAL A 65 -2.42 -0.45 -3.39
C VAL A 65 -3.78 0.08 -3.84
N LYS A 66 -4.05 0.03 -5.15
CA LYS A 66 -5.34 0.36 -5.76
C LYS A 66 -6.20 -0.89 -5.95
N ASN A 67 -7.52 -0.67 -6.00
CA ASN A 67 -8.53 -1.71 -6.20
C ASN A 67 -8.43 -2.87 -5.18
N PHE A 68 -8.13 -2.52 -3.93
CA PHE A 68 -7.89 -3.48 -2.83
C PHE A 68 -9.10 -4.38 -2.52
N GLU A 69 -10.30 -3.95 -2.90
CA GLU A 69 -11.53 -4.74 -2.77
C GLU A 69 -11.54 -6.04 -3.57
N LYS A 70 -10.62 -6.21 -4.54
CA LYS A 70 -10.52 -7.42 -5.37
C LYS A 70 -9.76 -8.57 -4.70
N ILE A 71 -9.38 -8.40 -3.43
CA ILE A 71 -8.73 -9.45 -2.65
C ILE A 71 -9.70 -10.60 -2.37
N ASP A 72 -9.30 -11.81 -2.78
CA ASP A 72 -9.99 -13.06 -2.43
C ASP A 72 -9.77 -13.42 -0.94
N GLN A 73 -10.79 -13.97 -0.27
CA GLN A 73 -10.78 -14.33 1.16
C GLN A 73 -9.60 -15.23 1.54
N LYS A 74 -9.21 -16.19 0.70
CA LYS A 74 -8.05 -17.05 0.97
C LYS A 74 -6.74 -16.27 1.01
N LYS A 75 -6.63 -15.22 0.18
CA LYS A 75 -5.45 -14.37 0.09
C LYS A 75 -5.47 -13.27 1.15
N GLU A 76 -6.67 -12.78 1.52
CA GLU A 76 -6.90 -11.88 2.65
C GLU A 76 -6.33 -12.44 3.96
N VAL A 77 -6.56 -13.74 4.22
CA VAL A 77 -6.04 -14.42 5.42
C VAL A 77 -4.51 -14.41 5.45
N LYS A 78 -3.85 -14.54 4.29
CA LYS A 78 -2.38 -14.49 4.19
C LYS A 78 -1.85 -13.07 4.42
N LEU A 79 -2.54 -12.06 3.90
CA LEU A 79 -2.20 -10.64 4.13
C LEU A 79 -2.40 -10.22 5.59
N LYS A 80 -3.50 -10.62 6.24
CA LYS A 80 -3.72 -10.31 7.66
C LYS A 80 -2.61 -10.85 8.56
N LYS A 81 -2.05 -12.02 8.23
CA LYS A 81 -0.90 -12.58 8.97
C LYS A 81 0.38 -11.75 8.79
N LEU A 82 0.54 -11.07 7.66
CA LEU A 82 1.70 -10.20 7.40
C LEU A 82 1.58 -8.85 8.11
N LEU A 83 0.34 -8.36 8.28
CA LEU A 83 0.02 -7.06 8.87
C LEU A 83 -0.22 -7.12 10.39
N THR A 84 -0.15 -8.31 11.00
CA THR A 84 -0.34 -8.54 12.44
C THR A 84 0.93 -9.16 13.00
N ILE A 85 1.91 -8.33 13.37
CA ILE A 85 3.09 -8.71 14.15
C ILE A 85 3.15 -7.84 15.41
#